data_AF-A0A524FV10-F1
#
_entry.id   AF-A0A524FV10-F1
#
_cell.length_a   1.000
_cell.length_b   1.000
_cell.length_c   1.000
_cell.angle_alpha   90.00
_cell.angle_beta   90.00
_cell.angle_gamma   90.00
#
_symmetry.space_group_name_H-M   'P 1'
#
loop_
_entity.id
_entity.type
_entity.pdbx_description
1 polymer ?
#
loop_
_entity_poly.entity_id
_entity_poly.type
_entity_poly.pdbx_seq_one_letter_code
_entity_poly.pdbx_strand_id
1 'polypeptide(L)'
;MIRPNTSLDETDQAVKNFENIKESLKGLYEILSINIPQNDIYFKLASDNIVALYHNFLDLMLNENGSKQIKKKLRNCELDADLSMGDLMVDLNKRINF
;
A
#
# COMPACT_ATOMS: atom_id res chain seq x y z
N MET A 1 29.20 8.41 23.79
CA MET A 1 28.11 8.67 22.82
C MET A 1 27.29 7.41 22.70
N ILE A 2 26.10 7.38 23.30
CA ILE A 2 25.11 6.32 23.09
C ILE A 2 24.40 6.68 21.78
N ARG A 3 24.47 5.81 20.76
CA ARG A 3 23.71 6.03 19.52
C ARG A 3 22.22 5.95 19.88
N PRO A 4 21.38 6.93 19.48
CA PRO A 4 19.94 6.82 19.72
C PRO A 4 19.44 5.55 19.02
N ASN A 5 18.49 4.88 19.66
CA ASN A 5 17.96 3.58 19.27
C ASN A 5 17.01 3.74 18.05
N THR A 6 17.54 4.14 16.89
CA THR A 6 16.76 4.47 15.68
C THR A 6 16.04 3.28 15.06
N SER A 7 16.49 2.04 15.29
CA SER A 7 15.89 0.84 14.68
C SER A 7 14.54 0.43 15.28
N LEU A 8 14.28 0.78 16.55
CA LEU A 8 13.00 0.50 17.20
C LEU A 8 11.88 1.35 16.57
N ASP A 9 12.18 2.62 16.30
CA ASP A 9 11.22 3.58 15.74
C ASP A 9 10.82 3.24 14.28
N GLU A 10 11.78 2.83 13.45
CA GLU A 10 11.50 2.45 12.06
C GLU A 10 10.65 1.17 11.94
N THR A 11 10.91 0.19 12.83
CA THR A 11 10.14 -1.06 12.86
C THR A 11 8.72 -0.81 13.32
N ASP A 12 8.53 -0.03 14.39
CA ASP A 12 7.22 0.33 14.91
C ASP A 12 6.43 1.16 13.89
N GLN A 13 7.10 2.07 13.18
CA GLN A 13 6.47 2.84 12.11
C GLN A 13 6.06 1.95 10.93
N ALA A 14 6.84 0.93 10.58
CA ALA A 14 6.48 -0.03 9.53
C ALA A 14 5.24 -0.86 9.93
N VAL A 15 5.16 -1.32 11.19
CA VAL A 15 4.00 -2.03 11.72
C VAL A 15 2.76 -1.12 11.73
N LYS A 16 2.91 0.14 12.15
CA LYS A 16 1.83 1.13 12.09
C LYS A 16 1.35 1.38 10.67
N ASN A 17 2.27 1.49 9.71
CA ASN A 17 1.91 1.65 8.30
C ASN A 17 1.13 0.43 7.78
N PHE A 18 1.51 -0.78 8.19
CA PHE A 18 0.78 -2.00 7.86
C PHE A 18 -0.67 -1.95 8.37
N GLU A 19 -0.88 -1.61 9.65
CA GLU A 19 -2.24 -1.50 10.20
C GLU A 19 -3.05 -0.39 9.51
N ASN A 20 -2.42 0.75 9.19
CA ASN A 20 -3.08 1.82 8.44
C ASN A 20 -3.54 1.36 7.05
N ILE A 21 -2.75 0.56 6.34
CA ILE A 21 -3.13 -0.01 5.03
C ILE A 21 -4.35 -0.91 5.19
N LYS A 22 -4.33 -1.80 6.18
CA LYS A 22 -5.44 -2.73 6.47
C LYS A 22 -6.74 -1.98 6.79
N GLU A 23 -6.68 -0.98 7.67
CA GLU A 23 -7.85 -0.16 8.00
C GLU A 23 -8.34 0.65 6.80
N SER A 24 -7.44 1.14 5.94
CA SER A 24 -7.81 1.84 4.71
C SER A 24 -8.57 0.93 3.73
N LEU A 25 -8.09 -0.29 3.52
CA LEU A 25 -8.76 -1.28 2.67
C LEU A 25 -10.14 -1.66 3.21
N LYS A 26 -10.27 -1.80 4.53
CA LYS A 26 -11.54 -2.03 5.20
C LYS A 26 -12.51 -0.87 5.00
N GLY A 27 -12.03 0.37 5.17
CA GLY A 27 -12.82 1.57 4.92
C GLY A 27 -13.32 1.66 3.47
N LEU A 28 -12.49 1.28 2.48
CA LEU A 28 -12.92 1.20 1.08
C LEU A 28 -14.06 0.20 0.87
N TYR A 29 -13.95 -0.99 1.49
CA TYR A 29 -15.01 -1.99 1.42
C TYR A 29 -16.31 -1.52 2.10
N GLU A 30 -16.20 -0.87 3.26
CA GLU A 30 -17.35 -0.30 3.98
C GLU A 30 -18.05 0.76 3.12
N ILE A 31 -17.31 1.71 2.55
CA ILE A 31 -17.83 2.72 1.62
C ILE A 31 -18.53 2.05 0.44
N LEU A 32 -17.90 1.04 -0.17
CA LEU A 32 -18.48 0.30 -1.27
C LEU A 32 -19.83 -0.35 -0.88
N SER A 33 -19.89 -0.97 0.30
CA SER A 33 -21.09 -1.68 0.81
C SER A 33 -22.25 -0.77 1.21
N ILE A 34 -21.96 0.47 1.56
CA ILE A 34 -22.99 1.49 1.84
C ILE A 34 -23.62 1.99 0.53
N ASN A 35 -22.80 2.15 -0.52
CA ASN A 35 -23.21 2.88 -1.72
C ASN A 35 -23.67 1.98 -2.87
N ILE A 36 -23.28 0.70 -2.89
CA ILE A 36 -23.57 -0.23 -3.99
C ILE A 36 -24.21 -1.52 -3.44
N PRO A 37 -25.36 -1.96 -4.00
CA PRO A 37 -25.97 -3.23 -3.63
C PRO A 37 -24.99 -4.41 -3.79
N GLN A 38 -25.00 -5.35 -2.85
CA GLN A 38 -24.06 -6.48 -2.87
C GLN A 38 -24.22 -7.42 -4.07
N ASN A 39 -25.41 -7.47 -4.67
CA ASN A 39 -25.69 -8.25 -5.87
C ASN A 39 -25.30 -7.51 -7.18
N ASP A 40 -24.85 -6.27 -7.07
CA ASP A 40 -24.38 -5.49 -8.22
C ASP A 40 -23.01 -5.99 -8.69
N ILE A 41 -22.80 -6.03 -10.00
CA ILE A 41 -21.54 -6.45 -10.61
C ILE A 41 -20.37 -5.53 -10.20
N TYR A 42 -20.61 -4.23 -10.04
CA TYR A 42 -19.59 -3.27 -9.63
C TYR A 42 -19.18 -3.48 -8.17
N PHE A 43 -20.12 -3.87 -7.30
CA PHE A 43 -19.79 -4.26 -5.92
C PHE A 43 -18.84 -5.46 -5.91
N LYS A 44 -19.15 -6.49 -6.71
CA LYS A 44 -18.31 -7.69 -6.83
C LYS A 44 -16.91 -7.34 -7.34
N LEU A 45 -16.81 -6.63 -8.47
CA LEU A 45 -15.52 -6.29 -9.08
C LEU A 45 -14.65 -5.42 -8.15
N ALA A 46 -15.25 -4.44 -7.48
CA ALA A 46 -14.50 -3.60 -6.54
C ALA A 46 -14.04 -4.40 -5.31
N SER A 47 -14.89 -5.28 -4.77
CA SER A 47 -14.52 -6.16 -3.66
C SER A 47 -13.39 -7.12 -4.04
N ASP A 48 -13.48 -7.74 -5.21
CA ASP A 48 -12.44 -8.64 -5.75
C ASP A 48 -11.10 -7.90 -5.90
N ASN A 49 -11.11 -6.65 -6.37
CA ASN A 49 -9.90 -5.83 -6.46
C ASN A 49 -9.31 -5.46 -5.09
N ILE A 50 -10.13 -5.15 -4.09
CA ILE A 50 -9.66 -4.88 -2.71
C ILE A 50 -8.98 -6.12 -2.13
N VAL A 51 -9.59 -7.29 -2.31
CA VAL A 51 -9.04 -8.58 -1.85
C VAL A 51 -7.74 -8.89 -2.57
N ALA A 52 -7.69 -8.75 -3.90
CA ALA A 52 -6.48 -8.98 -4.70
C ALA A 52 -5.35 -8.03 -4.28
N LEU A 53 -5.65 -6.76 -4.02
CA LEU A 53 -4.66 -5.79 -3.54
C LEU A 53 -4.06 -6.20 -2.19
N TYR A 54 -4.88 -6.64 -1.24
CA TYR A 54 -4.41 -7.09 0.06
C TYR A 54 -3.50 -8.33 -0.07
N HIS A 55 -3.90 -9.31 -0.88
CA HIS A 55 -3.09 -10.51 -1.11
C HIS A 55 -1.76 -10.18 -1.79
N ASN A 56 -1.77 -9.39 -2.85
CA ASN A 56 -0.54 -8.98 -3.55
C ASN A 56 0.41 -8.21 -2.61
N PHE A 57 -0.14 -7.38 -1.72
CA PHE A 57 0.66 -6.68 -0.71
C PHE A 57 1.28 -7.65 0.30
N LEU A 58 0.54 -8.62 0.81
CA LEU A 58 1.08 -9.65 1.70
C LEU A 58 2.18 -10.47 1.03
N ASP A 59 1.95 -10.92 -0.20
CA ASP A 59 2.93 -11.68 -0.99
C ASP A 59 4.21 -10.87 -1.22
N LEU A 60 4.08 -9.57 -1.51
CA LEU A 60 5.20 -8.66 -1.64
C LEU A 60 6.01 -8.54 -0.34
N MET A 61 5.32 -8.43 0.80
CA MET A 61 5.96 -8.29 2.12
C MET A 61 6.66 -9.58 2.57
N LEU A 62 6.10 -10.74 2.26
CA LEU A 62 6.66 -12.05 2.59
C LEU A 62 7.81 -12.44 1.65
N ASN A 63 7.93 -11.83 0.47
CA ASN A 63 9.01 -12.07 -0.48
C ASN A 63 10.20 -11.14 -0.25
N GLU A 64 11.12 -11.53 0.64
CA GLU A 64 12.30 -10.71 0.99
C GLU A 64 13.19 -10.34 -0.21
N ASN A 65 13.39 -11.27 -1.14
CA ASN A 65 14.25 -11.05 -2.30
C ASN A 65 13.57 -10.16 -3.34
N GLY A 66 12.28 -10.41 -3.62
CA GLY A 66 11.47 -9.60 -4.51
C GLY A 66 11.34 -8.16 -4.02
N SER A 67 11.04 -7.96 -2.74
CA SER A 67 10.93 -6.63 -2.14
C SER A 67 12.24 -5.83 -2.20
N LYS A 68 13.41 -6.48 -1.99
CA LYS A 68 14.72 -5.83 -2.19
C LYS A 68 14.93 -5.37 -3.63
N GLN A 69 14.57 -6.21 -4.61
CA GLN A 69 14.70 -5.83 -6.03
C GLN A 69 13.77 -4.69 -6.40
N ILE A 70 12.51 -4.71 -5.95
CA ILE A 70 11.54 -3.64 -6.21
C ILE A 70 12.03 -2.32 -5.61
N LYS A 71 12.52 -2.32 -4.36
CA LYS A 71 13.11 -1.13 -3.73
C LYS A 71 14.28 -0.58 -4.55
N LYS A 72 15.14 -1.45 -5.09
CA LYS A 72 16.25 -1.03 -5.97
C LYS A 72 15.72 -0.39 -7.25
N LYS A 73 14.74 -1.01 -7.90
CA LYS A 73 14.14 -0.50 -9.12
C LYS A 73 13.45 0.85 -8.92
N LEU A 74 12.70 1.02 -7.82
CA LEU A 74 12.09 2.30 -7.44
C LEU A 74 13.15 3.39 -7.24
N ARG A 75 14.24 3.10 -6.50
CA ARG A 75 15.34 4.05 -6.30
C ARG A 75 16.05 4.44 -7.60
N ASN A 76 16.10 3.52 -8.56
CA ASN A 76 16.66 3.74 -9.88
C ASN A 76 15.67 4.37 -10.87
N CYS A 77 14.43 4.68 -10.44
CA CYS A 77 13.34 5.13 -11.30
C CYS A 77 13.04 4.17 -12.47
N GLU A 78 13.32 2.87 -12.30
CA GLU A 78 12.99 1.81 -13.26
C GLU A 78 11.53 1.33 -13.12
N LEU A 79 10.85 1.77 -12.07
CA LEU A 79 9.43 1.56 -11.85
C LEU A 79 8.78 2.91 -11.66
N ASP A 80 7.64 3.09 -12.32
CA ASP A 80 6.79 4.24 -12.07
C ASP A 80 6.05 4.03 -10.74
N ALA A 81 6.19 4.98 -9.83
CA ALA A 81 5.45 5.00 -8.59
C ALA A 81 4.13 5.75 -8.76
N ASP A 82 4.03 6.63 -9.75
CA ASP A 82 2.89 7.51 -9.92
C ASP A 82 1.66 6.70 -10.34
N LEU A 83 0.57 6.92 -9.63
CA LEU A 83 -0.73 6.33 -9.92
C LEU A 83 -1.64 7.42 -10.46
N SER A 84 -1.97 7.33 -11.74
CA SER A 84 -2.96 8.21 -12.37
C SER A 84 -4.36 7.68 -12.06
N MET A 85 -5.03 8.29 -11.08
CA MET A 85 -6.42 7.98 -10.71
C MET A 85 -7.38 9.05 -11.23
N GLY A 86 -7.36 9.30 -12.55
CA GLY A 86 -8.15 10.37 -13.16
C GLY A 86 -7.68 11.76 -12.69
N ASP A 87 -8.58 12.55 -12.10
CA ASP A 87 -8.28 13.91 -11.60
C ASP A 87 -7.45 13.92 -10.30
N LEU A 88 -7.24 12.76 -9.67
CA LEU A 88 -6.35 12.60 -8.52
C LEU A 88 -4.94 12.24 -8.99
N MET A 89 -4.04 13.22 -8.96
CA MET A 89 -2.60 12.98 -9.05
C MET A 89 -2.03 12.76 -7.64
N VAL A 90 -1.53 11.57 -7.37
CA VAL A 90 -0.70 11.31 -6.18
C VAL A 90 0.76 11.47 -6.62
N ASP A 91 1.33 12.66 -6.40
CA ASP A 91 2.74 12.93 -6.65
C ASP A 91 3.59 12.35 -5.52
N LEU A 92 4.19 11.17 -5.76
CA LEU A 92 5.05 10.49 -4.79
C LEU A 92 6.49 11.04 -4.78
N ASN A 93 6.82 12.00 -5.66
CA ASN A 93 8.15 12.64 -5.69
C ASN A 93 8.35 13.65 -4.54
N LYS A 94 7.29 14.00 -3.79
CA LYS A 94 7.44 14.75 -2.53
C LYS A 94 7.93 13.82 -1.40
N ARG A 95 9.24 13.55 -1.43
CA ARG A 95 10.08 13.05 -0.33
C ARG A 95 9.77 11.63 0.13
N ILE A 96 10.27 10.65 -0.61
CA ILE A 96 10.78 9.42 0.03
C ILE A 96 12.30 9.57 0.14
N ASN A 97 12.74 10.36 1.13
CA ASN A 97 14.12 10.28 1.61
C ASN A 97 14.17 9.10 2.58
N PHE A 98 14.67 7.96 2.11
CA PHE A 98 15.12 6.87 2.99
C PHE A 98 16.45 7.24 3.63
#